data_AF-M5T975-F1
#
_entry.id   AF-M5T975-F1
#
_cell.length_a   1.000
_cell.length_b   1.000
_cell.length_c   1.000
_cell.angle_alpha   90.00
_cell.angle_beta   90.00
_cell.angle_gamma   90.00
#
_symmetry.space_group_name_H-M   'P 1'
#
loop_
_entity.id
_entity.type
_entity.pdbx_description
1 polymer ?
#
loop_
_entity_poly.entity_id
_entity_poly.type
_entity_poly.pdbx_seq_one_letter_code
_entity_poly.pdbx_strand_id
1 'polypeptide(L)'
;MGSGTKATGNAVAIQGYCPVCVIEMKKWVKGDSQFAVQQDGKTYLFPSEERKQMFLKNPMKYTPALGGDCVVALVEMNKRVPGALQHVAMPNDRLYLFANAKAKEMFNGNSDKYVNADLALGGKCSVCRVEMKQDVNGAPQFTSVYQGMRYQFPGLEQQQMFNRNPAKYAVGK
;
A
#
# COMPACT_ATOMS: atom_id res chain seq x y z
N MET A 1 36.85 8.74 6.80
CA MET A 1 36.32 8.07 5.60
C MET A 1 36.01 6.62 5.95
N GLY A 2 34.88 6.09 5.49
CA GLY A 2 34.45 4.69 5.64
C GLY A 2 33.43 4.50 6.76
N SER A 3 32.13 4.44 6.44
CA SER A 3 31.35 3.19 6.24
C SER A 3 31.22 2.39 7.54
N GLY A 4 30.04 2.13 8.11
CA GLY A 4 28.70 2.04 7.54
C GLY A 4 28.06 0.80 8.14
N THR A 5 27.05 0.98 8.99
CA THR A 5 26.17 -0.11 9.42
C THR A 5 24.74 0.38 9.27
N LYS A 6 24.07 -0.12 8.24
CA LYS A 6 22.65 0.07 7.93
C LYS A 6 21.83 -0.16 9.19
N ALA A 7 21.15 0.87 9.68
CA ALA A 7 19.92 0.66 10.42
C ALA A 7 18.93 0.02 9.45
N THR A 8 18.61 -1.25 9.62
CA THR A 8 17.38 -1.85 9.09
C THR A 8 16.20 -1.25 9.86
N GLY A 9 16.00 0.05 9.72
CA GLY A 9 14.84 0.75 10.23
C GLY A 9 13.76 0.71 9.16
N ASN A 10 12.67 0.01 9.42
CA ASN A 10 11.47 0.14 8.59
C ASN A 10 11.13 1.61 8.40
N ALA A 11 10.88 2.03 7.17
CA ALA A 11 10.53 3.41 6.88
C ALA A 11 9.26 3.79 7.64
N VAL A 12 9.26 4.94 8.31
CA VAL A 12 8.07 5.43 9.01
C VAL A 12 7.03 5.83 7.96
N ALA A 13 5.89 5.15 7.97
CA ALA A 13 4.80 5.40 7.05
C ALA A 13 4.22 6.80 7.28
N ILE A 14 3.84 7.46 6.19
CA ILE A 14 3.10 8.75 6.22
C ILE A 14 3.83 9.79 7.11
N GLN A 15 5.17 9.77 7.15
CA GLN A 15 5.99 10.65 7.98
C GLN A 15 5.57 10.68 9.47
N GLY A 16 5.05 9.57 9.98
CA GLY A 16 4.61 9.40 11.37
C GLY A 16 3.21 9.92 11.67
N TYR A 17 2.42 10.28 10.66
CA TYR A 17 1.02 10.63 10.84
C TYR A 17 0.12 9.38 10.85
N CYS A 18 -0.91 9.44 11.68
CA CYS A 18 -1.88 8.38 11.86
C CYS A 18 -2.79 8.20 10.63
N PRO A 19 -2.71 7.07 9.90
CA PRO A 19 -3.55 6.85 8.72
C PRO A 19 -5.04 6.83 9.06
N VAL A 20 -5.41 6.22 10.19
CA VAL A 20 -6.81 6.16 10.66
C VAL A 20 -7.36 7.57 10.88
N CYS A 21 -6.55 8.46 11.44
CA CYS A 21 -6.93 9.83 11.74
C CYS A 21 -7.07 10.64 10.43
N VAL A 22 -6.18 10.42 9.47
CA VAL A 22 -6.26 11.06 8.15
C VAL A 22 -7.49 10.60 7.38
N ILE A 23 -7.82 9.30 7.41
CA ILE A 23 -8.92 8.75 6.62
C ILE A 23 -10.29 9.00 7.27
N GLU A 24 -10.44 8.73 8.58
CA GLU A 24 -11.74 8.85 9.27
C GLU A 24 -12.03 10.29 9.70
N MET A 25 -11.04 11.02 10.18
CA MET A 25 -11.24 12.36 10.75
C MET A 25 -10.82 13.48 9.81
N LYS A 26 -10.18 13.15 8.68
CA LYS A 26 -9.55 14.12 7.76
C LYS A 26 -8.56 15.05 8.48
N LYS A 27 -7.88 14.54 9.52
CA LYS A 27 -6.91 15.29 10.35
C LYS A 27 -5.54 14.64 10.35
N TRP A 28 -4.51 15.48 10.21
CA TRP A 28 -3.11 15.09 10.32
C TRP A 28 -2.67 15.08 11.79
N VAL A 29 -2.91 13.96 12.46
CA VAL A 29 -2.50 13.75 13.85
C VAL A 29 -1.21 12.92 13.88
N LYS A 30 -0.17 13.44 14.55
CA LYS A 30 1.07 12.68 14.76
C LYS A 30 0.79 11.48 15.65
N GLY A 31 1.35 10.33 15.27
CA GLY A 31 1.32 9.15 16.11
C GLY A 31 2.46 9.13 17.12
N ASP A 32 2.30 8.28 18.12
CA ASP A 32 3.32 7.98 19.11
C ASP A 32 4.02 6.66 18.75
N SER A 33 5.33 6.61 18.95
CA SER A 33 6.14 5.39 18.84
C SER A 33 5.68 4.25 19.76
N GLN A 34 5.03 4.57 20.88
CA GLN A 34 4.43 3.61 21.80
C GLN A 34 3.27 2.84 21.15
N PHE A 35 2.55 3.48 20.23
CA PHE A 35 1.45 2.86 19.48
C PHE A 35 1.87 2.66 18.02
N ALA A 36 2.85 1.77 17.80
CA ALA A 36 3.35 1.43 16.47
C ALA A 36 2.81 0.09 15.96
N VAL A 37 2.62 -0.01 14.65
CA VAL A 37 2.34 -1.28 13.94
C VAL A 37 3.28 -1.39 12.75
N GLN A 38 3.95 -2.54 12.62
CA GLN A 38 4.69 -2.86 11.42
C GLN A 38 3.77 -3.55 10.42
N GLN A 39 3.69 -3.01 9.21
CA GLN A 39 2.90 -3.58 8.13
C GLN A 39 3.63 -3.34 6.81
N ASP A 40 3.86 -4.42 6.05
CA ASP A 40 4.44 -4.38 4.71
C ASP A 40 5.77 -3.58 4.64
N GLY A 41 6.66 -3.84 5.60
CA GLY A 41 7.99 -3.20 5.70
C GLY A 41 7.97 -1.73 6.13
N LYS A 42 6.82 -1.20 6.55
CA LYS A 42 6.68 0.18 7.05
C LYS A 42 6.16 0.20 8.48
N THR A 43 6.55 1.22 9.23
CA THR A 43 6.08 1.46 10.60
C THR A 43 5.00 2.52 10.61
N TYR A 44 3.78 2.15 10.96
CA TYR A 44 2.64 3.06 11.15
C TYR A 44 2.53 3.46 12.62
N LEU A 45 2.32 4.75 12.87
CA LEU A 45 2.22 5.30 14.23
C LEU A 45 0.80 5.81 14.49
N PHE A 46 0.32 5.66 15.72
CA PHE A 46 -1.03 6.05 16.14
C PHE A 46 -0.98 6.92 17.40
N PRO A 47 -1.89 7.88 17.59
CA PRO A 47 -1.90 8.73 18.78
C PRO A 47 -2.44 8.01 20.02
N SER A 48 -3.08 6.84 19.85
CA SER A 48 -3.67 6.07 20.94
C SER A 48 -3.84 4.59 20.56
N GLU A 49 -4.00 3.73 21.58
CA GLU A 49 -4.23 2.30 21.38
C GLU A 49 -5.54 2.03 20.60
N GLU A 50 -6.59 2.83 20.80
CA GLU A 50 -7.85 2.67 20.07
C GLU A 50 -7.64 2.86 18.55
N ARG A 51 -6.86 3.87 18.15
CA ARG A 51 -6.54 4.12 16.73
C ARG A 51 -5.69 3.01 16.13
N LYS A 52 -4.74 2.48 16.91
CA LYS A 52 -3.95 1.30 16.53
C LYS A 52 -4.84 0.07 16.32
N GLN A 53 -5.77 -0.19 17.23
CA GLN A 53 -6.70 -1.31 17.11
C GLN A 53 -7.64 -1.18 15.90
N MET A 54 -8.09 0.04 15.57
CA MET A 54 -8.84 0.29 14.34
C MET A 54 -8.03 -0.11 13.10
N PHE A 55 -6.74 0.23 13.06
CA PHE A 55 -5.86 -0.16 11.96
C PHE A 55 -5.71 -1.68 11.87
N LEU A 56 -5.42 -2.35 12.99
CA LEU A 56 -5.23 -3.81 13.01
C LEU A 56 -6.47 -4.58 12.56
N LYS A 57 -7.68 -4.07 12.83
CA LYS A 57 -8.95 -4.67 12.37
C LYS A 57 -9.12 -4.62 10.87
N ASN A 58 -8.64 -3.56 10.20
CA ASN A 58 -8.74 -3.44 8.75
C ASN A 58 -7.54 -2.67 8.15
N PRO A 59 -6.34 -3.28 8.10
CA PRO A 59 -5.14 -2.59 7.65
C PRO A 59 -5.25 -2.10 6.20
N MET A 60 -5.97 -2.85 5.36
CA MET A 60 -6.16 -2.51 3.94
C MET A 60 -6.94 -1.20 3.74
N LYS A 61 -7.94 -0.91 4.57
CA LYS A 61 -8.70 0.35 4.50
C LYS A 61 -7.80 1.55 4.75
N TYR A 62 -6.89 1.41 5.71
CA TYR A 62 -6.11 2.54 6.23
C TYR A 62 -4.73 2.69 5.59
N THR A 63 -4.22 1.64 4.94
CA THR A 63 -2.94 1.68 4.24
C THR A 63 -3.08 2.52 2.96
N PRO A 64 -2.21 3.53 2.74
CA PRO A 64 -2.26 4.31 1.51
C PRO A 64 -2.04 3.42 0.27
N ALA A 65 -2.60 3.83 -0.86
CA ALA A 65 -2.38 3.16 -2.14
C ALA A 65 -0.88 3.04 -2.44
N LEU A 66 -0.48 1.90 -3.01
CA LEU A 66 0.92 1.57 -3.27
C LEU A 66 1.85 1.72 -2.04
N GLY A 67 1.30 1.52 -0.83
CA GLY A 67 2.01 1.73 0.43
C GLY A 67 2.42 3.19 0.68
N GLY A 68 1.88 4.16 -0.07
CA GLY A 68 2.20 5.58 0.02
C GLY A 68 3.24 6.07 -0.99
N ASP A 69 3.61 5.23 -1.95
CA ASP A 69 4.36 5.67 -3.12
C ASP A 69 3.42 6.27 -4.17
N CYS A 70 3.96 7.08 -5.07
CA CYS A 70 3.20 7.77 -6.09
C CYS A 70 2.75 6.80 -7.19
N VAL A 71 1.44 6.53 -7.23
CA VAL A 71 0.81 5.69 -8.26
C VAL A 71 1.05 6.20 -9.68
N VAL A 72 1.11 7.52 -9.87
CA VAL A 72 1.40 8.12 -11.19
C VAL A 72 2.84 7.88 -11.61
N ALA A 73 3.81 7.98 -10.70
CA ALA A 73 5.21 7.66 -11.01
C ALA A 73 5.39 6.18 -11.37
N LEU A 74 4.63 5.29 -10.72
CA LEU A 74 4.61 3.87 -11.09
C LEU A 74 4.05 3.69 -12.51
N VAL A 75 2.89 4.27 -12.83
CA VAL A 75 2.23 4.07 -14.13
C VAL A 75 2.99 4.73 -15.29
N GLU A 76 3.45 5.97 -15.11
CA GLU A 76 4.05 6.76 -16.20
C GLU A 76 5.54 6.49 -16.39
N MET A 77 6.25 6.11 -15.32
CA MET A 77 7.72 6.01 -15.33
C MET A 77 8.23 4.64 -14.91
N ASN A 78 7.34 3.72 -14.49
CA ASN A 78 7.71 2.43 -13.89
C ASN A 78 8.69 2.57 -12.72
N LYS A 79 8.53 3.63 -11.90
CA LYS A 79 9.41 3.94 -10.76
C LYS A 79 8.64 4.05 -9.45
N ARG A 80 9.24 3.52 -8.39
CA ARG A 80 8.78 3.69 -7.01
C ARG A 80 9.34 5.00 -6.47
N VAL A 81 8.49 6.01 -6.38
CA VAL A 81 8.83 7.33 -5.83
C VAL A 81 7.92 7.58 -4.62
N PRO A 82 8.45 7.84 -3.42
CA PRO A 82 7.62 8.17 -2.26
C PRO A 82 6.71 9.37 -2.54
N GLY A 83 5.46 9.29 -2.13
CA GLY A 83 4.56 10.43 -2.19
C GLY A 83 4.81 11.43 -1.05
N ALA A 84 4.35 12.67 -1.24
CA ALA A 84 4.47 13.75 -0.27
C ALA A 84 3.12 14.09 0.37
N LEU A 85 3.11 14.43 1.66
CA LEU A 85 1.88 14.79 2.39
C LEU A 85 1.24 16.09 1.88
N GLN A 86 2.02 16.94 1.20
CA GLN A 86 1.54 18.16 0.55
C GLN A 86 0.70 17.86 -0.70
N HIS A 87 0.82 16.65 -1.26
CA HIS A 87 0.18 16.24 -2.50
C HIS A 87 -0.59 14.95 -2.27
N VAL A 88 -1.80 15.06 -1.71
CA VAL A 88 -2.68 13.92 -1.46
C VAL A 88 -4.02 14.06 -2.15
N ALA A 89 -4.67 12.92 -2.40
CA ALA A 89 -6.08 12.81 -2.77
C ALA A 89 -6.71 11.62 -2.03
N MET A 90 -8.03 11.67 -1.81
CA MET A 90 -8.79 10.62 -1.13
C MET A 90 -10.09 10.25 -1.86
N PRO A 91 -10.05 9.84 -3.14
CA PRO A 91 -11.25 9.31 -3.79
C PRO A 91 -11.67 7.99 -3.13
N ASN A 92 -12.99 7.81 -2.95
CA ASN A 92 -13.59 6.61 -2.35
C ASN A 92 -12.96 6.20 -1.01
N ASP A 93 -12.66 7.20 -0.16
CA ASP A 93 -12.05 7.05 1.17
C ASP A 93 -10.70 6.31 1.20
N ARG A 94 -10.00 6.25 0.07
CA ARG A 94 -8.68 5.64 -0.04
C ARG A 94 -7.61 6.72 -0.20
N LEU A 95 -6.59 6.68 0.64
CA LEU A 95 -5.51 7.68 0.64
C LEU A 95 -4.48 7.43 -0.47
N TYR A 96 -4.25 8.43 -1.31
CA TYR A 96 -3.20 8.46 -2.33
C TYR A 96 -2.23 9.61 -2.03
N LEU A 97 -0.94 9.33 -2.15
CA LEU A 97 0.12 10.33 -2.02
C LEU A 97 0.83 10.46 -3.38
N PHE A 98 1.20 11.68 -3.75
CA PHE A 98 1.86 11.98 -5.03
C PHE A 98 3.22 12.62 -4.78
N ALA A 99 4.18 12.36 -5.66
CA ALA A 99 5.54 12.87 -5.52
C ALA A 99 5.61 14.40 -5.67
N ASN A 100 4.71 15.00 -6.45
CA ASN A 100 4.64 16.44 -6.72
C ASN A 100 3.23 16.86 -7.17
N ALA A 101 3.01 18.16 -7.32
CA ALA A 101 1.74 18.75 -7.78
C ALA A 101 1.31 18.24 -9.16
N LYS A 102 2.23 18.13 -10.13
CA LYS A 102 1.94 17.64 -11.48
C LYS A 102 1.38 16.22 -11.47
N ALA A 103 1.95 15.32 -10.67
CA ALA A 103 1.45 13.97 -10.52
C ALA A 103 0.03 13.95 -9.92
N LYS A 104 -0.26 14.83 -8.95
CA LYS A 104 -1.61 14.98 -8.40
C LYS A 104 -2.60 15.48 -9.47
N GLU A 105 -2.21 16.45 -10.29
CA GLU A 105 -3.04 16.95 -11.40
C GLU A 105 -3.33 15.86 -12.43
N MET A 106 -2.32 15.07 -12.82
CA MET A 106 -2.51 13.92 -13.72
C MET A 106 -3.51 12.92 -13.15
N PHE A 107 -3.41 12.61 -11.86
CA PHE A 107 -4.35 11.73 -11.19
C PHE A 107 -5.77 12.31 -11.21
N ASN A 108 -5.94 13.59 -10.91
CA ASN A 108 -7.26 14.22 -10.91
C ASN A 108 -7.88 14.32 -12.31
N GLY A 109 -7.05 14.48 -13.35
CA GLY A 109 -7.51 14.54 -14.74
C GLY A 109 -7.94 13.19 -15.32
N ASN A 110 -7.45 12.07 -14.77
CA ASN A 110 -7.81 10.72 -15.20
C ASN A 110 -7.61 9.71 -14.07
N SER A 111 -8.47 9.75 -13.04
CA SER A 111 -8.34 8.91 -11.85
C SER A 111 -8.39 7.42 -12.18
N ASP A 112 -9.24 7.03 -13.13
CA ASP A 112 -9.50 5.63 -13.47
C ASP A 112 -8.24 4.89 -13.95
N LYS A 113 -7.34 5.62 -14.61
CA LYS A 113 -6.02 5.12 -15.03
C LYS A 113 -5.14 4.71 -13.84
N TYR A 114 -5.27 5.35 -12.68
CA TYR A 114 -4.30 5.23 -11.58
C TYR A 114 -4.86 4.60 -10.30
N VAL A 115 -6.17 4.63 -10.05
CA VAL A 115 -6.79 4.13 -8.81
C VAL A 115 -6.50 2.65 -8.54
N ASN A 116 -6.27 1.87 -9.60
CA ASN A 116 -5.89 0.46 -9.53
C ASN A 116 -4.46 0.19 -10.00
N ALA A 117 -3.59 1.20 -10.04
CA ALA A 117 -2.18 1.03 -10.38
C ALA A 117 -1.47 0.01 -9.46
N ASP A 118 -1.94 -0.10 -8.22
CA ASP A 118 -1.43 -1.05 -7.24
C ASP A 118 -2.19 -2.39 -7.22
N LEU A 119 -3.10 -2.63 -8.16
CA LEU A 119 -3.77 -3.93 -8.30
C LEU A 119 -2.97 -4.82 -9.25
N ALA A 120 -2.24 -5.77 -8.68
CA ALA A 120 -1.41 -6.69 -9.44
C ALA A 120 -2.24 -7.48 -10.46
N LEU A 121 -1.71 -7.62 -11.68
CA LEU A 121 -2.33 -8.38 -12.78
C LEU A 121 -3.79 -7.99 -13.08
N GLY A 122 -4.18 -6.75 -12.78
CA GLY A 122 -5.57 -6.31 -12.95
C GLY A 122 -6.58 -7.11 -12.09
N GLY A 123 -6.13 -7.67 -10.98
CA GLY A 123 -6.96 -8.47 -10.06
C GLY A 123 -6.94 -9.97 -10.36
N LYS A 124 -6.16 -10.42 -11.35
CA LYS A 124 -5.99 -11.85 -11.61
C LYS A 124 -5.06 -12.50 -10.59
N CYS A 125 -5.36 -13.75 -10.29
CA CYS A 125 -4.65 -14.60 -9.34
C CYS A 125 -3.22 -14.91 -9.79
N SER A 126 -2.22 -14.33 -9.13
CA SER A 126 -0.81 -14.58 -9.46
C SER A 126 -0.37 -16.02 -9.16
N VAL A 127 -0.89 -16.63 -8.09
CA VAL A 127 -0.64 -18.04 -7.75
C VAL A 127 -1.17 -18.97 -8.84
N CYS A 128 -2.40 -18.75 -9.30
CA CYS A 128 -3.02 -19.56 -10.35
C CYS A 128 -2.24 -19.46 -11.66
N ARG A 129 -1.72 -18.27 -11.98
CA ARG A 129 -0.87 -18.08 -13.16
C ARG A 129 0.44 -18.84 -13.07
N VAL A 130 1.07 -18.89 -11.89
CA VAL A 130 2.35 -19.57 -11.66
C VAL A 130 2.19 -21.10 -11.55
N GLU A 131 1.24 -21.56 -10.74
CA GLU A 131 1.07 -22.99 -10.43
C GLU A 131 0.25 -23.73 -11.48
N MET A 132 -0.80 -23.08 -12.01
CA MET A 132 -1.80 -23.71 -12.88
C MET A 132 -1.69 -23.23 -14.34
N LYS A 133 -0.88 -22.20 -14.61
CA LYS A 133 -0.79 -21.54 -15.94
C LYS A 133 -2.15 -21.03 -16.44
N GLN A 134 -3.04 -20.66 -15.52
CA GLN A 134 -4.38 -20.18 -15.81
C GLN A 134 -4.55 -18.73 -15.37
N ASP A 135 -5.31 -17.97 -16.18
CA ASP A 135 -5.76 -16.64 -15.85
C ASP A 135 -7.10 -16.73 -15.11
N VAL A 136 -7.03 -16.80 -13.79
CA VAL A 136 -8.22 -16.85 -12.92
C VAL A 136 -8.44 -15.48 -12.28
N ASN A 137 -9.68 -14.98 -12.31
CA ASN A 137 -10.03 -13.75 -11.62
C ASN A 137 -9.97 -13.96 -10.10
N GLY A 138 -9.29 -13.05 -9.40
CA GLY A 138 -9.35 -12.98 -7.95
C GLY A 138 -10.63 -12.30 -7.47
N ALA A 139 -10.88 -12.41 -6.16
CA ALA A 139 -11.98 -11.74 -5.49
C ALA A 139 -11.44 -10.77 -4.43
N PRO A 140 -12.02 -9.56 -4.29
CA PRO A 140 -11.55 -8.57 -3.32
C PRO A 140 -11.49 -9.06 -1.87
N GLN A 141 -12.35 -9.98 -1.45
CA GLN A 141 -12.31 -10.54 -0.10
C GLN A 141 -11.07 -11.40 0.19
N PHE A 142 -10.42 -11.93 -0.85
CA PHE A 142 -9.17 -12.70 -0.75
C PHE A 142 -8.03 -11.85 -1.31
N THR A 143 -7.81 -10.68 -0.69
CA THR A 143 -6.70 -9.79 -1.06
C THR A 143 -5.55 -9.93 -0.06
N SER A 144 -4.32 -10.04 -0.57
CA SER A 144 -3.09 -9.82 0.22
C SER A 144 -2.34 -8.61 -0.30
N VAL A 145 -1.56 -7.97 0.58
CA VAL A 145 -0.67 -6.86 0.21
C VAL A 145 0.76 -7.30 0.35
N TYR A 146 1.57 -7.00 -0.65
CA TYR A 146 3.01 -7.23 -0.62
C TYR A 146 3.73 -6.13 -1.40
N GLN A 147 4.66 -5.44 -0.74
CA GLN A 147 5.43 -4.32 -1.29
C GLN A 147 4.57 -3.18 -1.86
N GLY A 148 3.43 -2.91 -1.21
CA GLY A 148 2.44 -1.91 -1.57
C GLY A 148 1.45 -2.37 -2.63
N MET A 149 1.68 -3.52 -3.28
CA MET A 149 0.80 -4.05 -4.32
C MET A 149 -0.28 -4.96 -3.69
N ARG A 150 -1.51 -4.82 -4.18
CA ARG A 150 -2.66 -5.67 -3.85
C ARG A 150 -2.71 -6.86 -4.82
N TYR A 151 -2.79 -8.06 -4.26
CA TYR A 151 -2.94 -9.31 -4.99
C TYR A 151 -4.27 -9.95 -4.60
N GLN A 152 -5.11 -10.27 -5.59
CA GLN A 152 -6.41 -10.89 -5.38
C GLN A 152 -6.39 -12.36 -5.78
N PHE A 153 -7.11 -13.18 -5.03
CA PHE A 153 -7.16 -14.63 -5.22
C PHE A 153 -8.61 -15.13 -5.32
N PRO A 154 -8.89 -16.24 -6.01
CA PRO A 154 -10.25 -16.77 -6.11
C PRO A 154 -10.75 -17.35 -4.77
N GLY A 155 -9.83 -17.74 -3.89
CA GLY A 155 -10.13 -18.37 -2.61
C GLY A 155 -8.99 -18.26 -1.60
N LEU A 156 -9.29 -18.71 -0.37
CA LEU A 156 -8.36 -18.69 0.77
C LEU A 156 -7.11 -19.55 0.53
N GLU A 157 -7.24 -20.65 -0.20
CA GLU A 157 -6.12 -21.55 -0.50
C GLU A 157 -5.00 -20.81 -1.26
N GLN A 158 -5.34 -20.18 -2.39
CA GLN A 158 -4.36 -19.44 -3.20
C GLN A 158 -3.83 -18.22 -2.44
N GLN A 159 -4.67 -17.56 -1.64
CA GLN A 159 -4.21 -16.47 -0.76
C GLN A 159 -3.18 -16.96 0.26
N GLN A 160 -3.40 -18.11 0.89
CA GLN A 160 -2.45 -18.71 1.83
C GLN A 160 -1.16 -19.15 1.15
N MET A 161 -1.25 -19.72 -0.06
CA MET A 161 -0.06 -20.05 -0.86
C MET A 161 0.78 -18.80 -1.12
N PHE A 162 0.15 -17.69 -1.52
CA PHE A 162 0.83 -16.41 -1.68
C PHE A 162 1.49 -15.96 -0.38
N ASN A 163 0.75 -15.93 0.73
CA ASN A 163 1.26 -15.44 2.01
C ASN A 163 2.44 -16.25 2.56
N ARG A 164 2.55 -17.54 2.22
CA ARG A 164 3.69 -18.40 2.61
C ARG A 164 4.97 -18.07 1.85
N ASN A 165 4.88 -17.65 0.60
CA ASN A 165 6.04 -17.25 -0.20
C ASN A 165 5.68 -16.16 -1.23
N PRO A 166 5.45 -14.91 -0.79
CA PRO A 166 5.00 -13.85 -1.69
C PRO A 166 5.99 -13.59 -2.82
N ALA A 167 7.30 -13.70 -2.55
CA ALA A 167 8.36 -13.45 -3.52
C ALA A 167 8.31 -14.40 -4.74
N LYS A 168 7.75 -15.61 -4.59
CA LYS A 168 7.56 -16.56 -5.70
C LYS A 168 6.46 -16.11 -6.67
N TYR A 169 5.43 -15.44 -6.15
CA TYR A 169 4.19 -15.13 -6.88
C TYR A 169 4.00 -13.65 -7.16
N ALA A 170 4.79 -12.77 -6.55
CA ALA A 170 4.74 -11.34 -6.77
C ALA A 170 5.16 -11.00 -8.21
N VAL A 171 4.54 -9.96 -8.76
CA VAL A 171 4.83 -9.47 -10.12
C VAL A 171 5.64 -8.18 -10.05
N GLY A 172 6.63 -8.05 -10.94
CA GLY A 172 7.59 -6.95 -10.93
C GLY A 172 8.76 -7.27 -9.99
N LYS A 173 9.88 -7.66 -10.59
CA LYS A 173 11.22 -7.64 -9.96
C LYS A 173 11.92 -6.35 -10.33
#